data_AF-A0A8S4BI87-F1
#
_entry.id   AF-A0A8S4BI87-F1
#
_cell.length_a   1.000
_cell.length_b   1.000
_cell.length_c   1.000
_cell.angle_alpha   90.00
_cell.angle_beta   90.00
_cell.angle_gamma   90.00
#
_symmetry.space_group_name_H-M   'P 1'
#
loop_
_entity.id
_entity.type
_entity.pdbx_description
1 polymer ?
#
loop_
_entity_poly.entity_id
_entity_poly.type
_entity_poly.pdbx_seq_one_letter_code
_entity_poly.pdbx_strand_id
1 'polypeptide(L)'
;MAAQKQWLSTLLTEIKKSPLSSNLAFGLVLFCFEKIVEVEFACPCSANLNPLFASLFFVVPAVIVFILMLMIKGCCKMSAEYICDSFVPSITWLIIVFLDGRYYVCARTNWSGRYKIIEGAEPQRWCKPHNMSEEYADLSQGWYAESQVRNNLMFLITQIIDVVKMTMKGKDKWTATVKEKFKNSPFTANFCFGIILYCFEKIVKIEFACPCADGWNLRIAAVFFVAPALIVFMIMFVMRGCRCGVSCCSNFNNSLVPALTWLIIVLLDGRYYTCARTNWSGKYEAIEGAEPHRWCKPTNISQLNQYLSKSQRWYSESQVFGFMVLFVLTVLYCISWCCRDTNATEEKEVKEFDIEMEGVDL
;
A
#
# COMPACT_ATOMS: atom_id res chain seq x y z
N MET A 1 -11.63 36.81 7.42
CA MET A 1 -12.19 35.56 8.00
C MET A 1 -13.55 35.16 7.40
N ALA A 2 -14.56 36.04 7.32
CA ALA A 2 -15.88 35.68 6.77
C ALA A 2 -15.85 35.28 5.28
N ALA A 3 -15.13 36.03 4.44
CA ALA A 3 -14.98 35.72 3.01
C ALA A 3 -14.25 34.39 2.75
N GLN A 4 -13.24 34.05 3.56
CA GLN A 4 -12.53 32.77 3.49
C GLN A 4 -13.44 31.59 3.87
N LYS A 5 -14.25 31.73 4.93
CA LYS A 5 -15.22 30.71 5.32
C LYS A 5 -16.32 30.54 4.27
N GLN A 6 -16.78 31.63 3.66
CA GLN A 6 -17.82 31.61 2.65
C GLN A 6 -17.32 31.05 1.31
N TRP A 7 -16.08 31.35 0.94
CA TRP A 7 -15.42 30.72 -0.19
C TRP A 7 -15.21 29.22 0.04
N LEU A 8 -14.68 28.81 1.19
CA LEU A 8 -14.50 27.39 1.56
C LEU A 8 -15.82 26.63 1.59
N SER A 9 -16.89 27.22 2.14
CA SER A 9 -18.20 26.57 2.17
C SER A 9 -18.78 26.42 0.77
N THR A 10 -18.68 27.45 -0.08
CA THR A 10 -19.12 27.39 -1.48
C THR A 10 -18.34 26.31 -2.24
N LEU A 11 -17.01 26.27 -2.07
CA LEU A 11 -16.13 25.29 -2.71
C LEU A 11 -16.40 23.85 -2.22
N LEU A 12 -16.63 23.66 -0.92
CA LEU A 12 -17.05 22.36 -0.35
C LEU A 12 -18.42 21.91 -0.87
N THR A 13 -19.33 22.86 -1.11
CA THR A 13 -20.68 22.57 -1.61
C THR A 13 -20.63 22.20 -3.09
N GLU A 14 -19.82 22.91 -3.88
CA GLU A 14 -19.55 22.59 -5.29
C GLU A 14 -18.78 21.27 -5.43
N ILE A 15 -17.78 20.99 -4.59
CA ILE A 15 -17.09 19.70 -4.56
C ILE A 15 -18.06 18.57 -4.20
N LYS A 16 -18.92 18.75 -3.19
CA LYS A 16 -19.93 17.74 -2.80
C LYS A 16 -20.94 17.44 -3.89
N LYS A 17 -21.30 18.45 -4.70
CA LYS A 17 -22.23 18.32 -5.82
C LYS A 17 -21.54 17.79 -7.09
N SER A 18 -20.24 18.03 -7.23
CA SER A 18 -19.46 17.60 -8.38
C SER A 18 -19.08 16.12 -8.30
N PRO A 19 -18.96 15.43 -9.45
CA PRO A 19 -18.31 14.12 -9.55
C PRO A 19 -16.86 14.11 -9.02
N LEU A 20 -16.26 15.30 -8.80
CA LEU A 20 -15.00 15.43 -8.05
C LEU A 20 -15.07 14.85 -6.65
N SER A 21 -16.22 14.82 -5.94
CA SER A 21 -16.25 14.34 -4.56
C SER A 21 -15.82 12.87 -4.40
N SER A 22 -16.16 12.01 -5.36
CA SER A 22 -15.79 10.59 -5.34
C SER A 22 -14.30 10.42 -5.65
N ASN A 23 -13.81 11.08 -6.71
CA ASN A 23 -12.39 11.04 -7.08
C ASN A 23 -11.50 11.68 -6.00
N LEU A 24 -11.99 12.74 -5.35
CA LEU A 24 -11.34 13.36 -4.20
C LEU A 24 -11.31 12.40 -3.01
N ALA A 25 -12.39 11.68 -2.72
CA ALA A 25 -12.40 10.68 -1.66
C ALA A 25 -11.41 9.54 -1.93
N PHE A 26 -11.35 9.02 -3.16
CA PHE A 26 -10.34 8.04 -3.56
C PHE A 26 -8.91 8.61 -3.48
N GLY A 27 -8.70 9.84 -3.95
CA GLY A 27 -7.42 10.52 -3.84
C GLY A 27 -6.98 10.69 -2.39
N LEU A 28 -7.89 11.04 -1.48
CA LEU A 28 -7.62 11.12 -0.04
C LEU A 28 -7.28 9.75 0.56
N VAL A 29 -7.97 8.68 0.18
CA VAL A 29 -7.65 7.32 0.62
C VAL A 29 -6.27 6.90 0.13
N LEU A 30 -5.95 7.16 -1.15
CA LEU A 30 -4.63 6.87 -1.71
C LEU A 30 -3.53 7.71 -1.07
N PHE A 31 -3.81 8.97 -0.74
CA PHE A 31 -2.88 9.83 -0.02
C PHE A 31 -2.62 9.32 1.41
N CYS A 32 -3.67 8.95 2.15
CA CYS A 32 -3.53 8.32 3.46
C CYS A 32 -2.71 7.02 3.37
N PHE A 33 -2.95 6.21 2.35
CA PHE A 33 -2.19 4.99 2.12
C PHE A 33 -0.72 5.29 1.77
N GLU A 34 -0.46 6.30 0.94
CA GLU A 34 0.90 6.74 0.63
C GLU A 34 1.64 7.17 1.88
N LYS A 35 1.02 7.97 2.76
CA LYS A 35 1.62 8.38 4.05
C LYS A 35 1.91 7.18 4.96
N ILE A 36 1.06 6.16 4.95
CA ILE A 36 1.30 4.90 5.68
C ILE A 36 2.54 4.18 5.14
N VAL A 37 2.64 4.05 3.82
CA VAL A 37 3.77 3.39 3.14
C VAL A 37 5.06 4.19 3.32
N GLU A 38 4.99 5.51 3.25
CA GLU A 38 6.11 6.44 3.43
C GLU A 38 6.73 6.33 4.83
N VAL A 39 5.89 6.18 5.87
CA VAL A 39 6.36 6.01 7.24
C VAL A 39 7.34 4.85 7.36
N GLU A 40 7.04 3.72 6.69
CA GLU A 40 7.87 2.52 6.72
C GLU A 40 8.96 2.49 5.64
N PHE A 41 8.86 3.32 4.61
CA PHE A 41 9.84 3.38 3.53
C PHE A 41 11.24 3.75 4.05
N ALA A 42 12.21 2.87 3.81
CA ALA A 42 13.62 3.12 4.04
C ALA A 42 14.45 2.65 2.84
N CYS A 43 15.11 3.59 2.17
CA CYS A 43 15.94 3.28 1.01
C CYS A 43 17.14 2.41 1.45
N PRO A 44 17.44 1.30 0.76
CA PRO A 44 18.52 0.39 1.15
C PRO A 44 19.93 1.01 1.01
N CYS A 45 20.05 2.17 0.35
CA CYS A 45 21.30 2.89 0.13
C CYS A 45 22.38 2.02 -0.51
N SER A 46 22.01 1.32 -1.58
CA SER A 46 22.94 0.56 -2.42
C SER A 46 22.62 0.79 -3.89
N ALA A 47 23.62 1.23 -4.65
CA ALA A 47 23.48 1.67 -6.04
C ALA A 47 22.66 0.73 -6.92
N ASN A 48 22.88 -0.57 -6.79
CA ASN A 48 22.25 -1.59 -7.64
C ASN A 48 20.83 -1.97 -7.20
N LEU A 49 20.49 -1.83 -5.92
CA LEU A 49 19.15 -2.22 -5.41
C LEU A 49 18.19 -1.04 -5.36
N ASN A 50 18.70 0.17 -5.19
CA ASN A 50 17.93 1.41 -5.10
C ASN A 50 16.87 1.58 -6.21
N PRO A 51 17.20 1.49 -7.52
CA PRO A 51 16.21 1.68 -8.58
C PRO A 51 15.14 0.59 -8.58
N LEU A 52 15.53 -0.68 -8.44
CA LEU A 52 14.60 -1.80 -8.41
C LEU A 52 13.66 -1.69 -7.20
N PHE A 53 14.22 -1.44 -6.03
CA PHE A 53 13.47 -1.30 -4.78
C PHE A 53 12.46 -0.15 -4.86
N ALA A 54 12.90 1.04 -5.27
CA ALA A 54 12.00 2.18 -5.42
C ALA A 54 10.89 1.91 -6.45
N SER A 55 11.22 1.25 -7.57
CA SER A 55 10.24 0.94 -8.61
C SER A 55 9.09 0.06 -8.10
N LEU A 56 9.33 -0.81 -7.12
CA LEU A 56 8.27 -1.62 -6.51
C LEU A 56 7.22 -0.76 -5.82
N PHE A 57 7.63 0.29 -5.10
CA PHE A 57 6.71 1.22 -4.43
C PHE A 57 5.94 2.11 -5.41
N PHE A 58 6.51 2.40 -6.58
CA PHE A 58 5.80 3.06 -7.66
C PHE A 58 4.76 2.14 -8.33
N VAL A 59 5.18 0.94 -8.71
CA VAL A 59 4.42 0.08 -9.64
C VAL A 59 3.42 -0.81 -8.90
N VAL A 60 3.81 -1.46 -7.80
CA VAL A 60 2.97 -2.48 -7.16
C VAL A 60 1.65 -1.90 -6.66
N PRO A 61 1.61 -0.79 -5.90
CA PRO A 61 0.34 -0.22 -5.47
C PRO A 61 -0.48 0.34 -6.64
N ALA A 62 0.16 0.92 -7.65
CA ALA A 62 -0.54 1.38 -8.87
C ALA A 62 -1.27 0.23 -9.57
N VAL A 63 -0.62 -0.93 -9.70
CA VAL A 63 -1.19 -2.13 -10.33
C VAL A 63 -2.27 -2.76 -9.43
N ILE A 64 -2.07 -2.82 -8.12
CA ILE A 64 -3.09 -3.33 -7.18
C ILE A 64 -4.37 -2.49 -7.29
N VAL A 65 -4.22 -1.17 -7.25
CA VAL A 65 -5.36 -0.25 -7.34
C VAL A 65 -6.05 -0.38 -8.71
N PHE A 66 -5.28 -0.54 -9.79
CA PHE A 66 -5.83 -0.82 -11.13
C PHE A 66 -6.69 -2.09 -11.14
N ILE A 67 -6.15 -3.19 -10.60
CA ILE A 67 -6.83 -4.49 -10.53
C ILE A 67 -8.11 -4.36 -9.70
N LEU A 68 -8.05 -3.74 -8.51
CA LEU A 68 -9.21 -3.55 -7.66
C LEU A 68 -10.31 -2.74 -8.37
N MET A 69 -9.94 -1.74 -9.17
CA MET A 69 -10.89 -0.97 -9.96
C MET A 69 -11.55 -1.80 -11.07
N LEU A 70 -10.80 -2.67 -11.74
CA LEU A 70 -11.37 -3.63 -12.70
C LEU A 70 -12.38 -4.56 -12.01
N MET A 71 -12.04 -5.06 -10.82
CA MET A 71 -12.94 -5.92 -10.04
C MET A 71 -14.24 -5.20 -9.65
N ILE A 72 -14.18 -3.93 -9.24
CA ILE A 72 -15.41 -3.18 -8.89
C ILE A 72 -16.32 -3.03 -10.13
N LYS A 73 -15.72 -2.90 -11.32
CA LYS A 73 -16.42 -2.66 -12.58
C LYS A 73 -16.95 -3.93 -13.26
N GLY A 74 -16.36 -5.10 -13.02
CA GLY A 74 -16.73 -6.34 -13.72
C GLY A 74 -15.67 -6.75 -14.73
N CYS A 75 -15.12 -7.97 -14.61
CA CYS A 75 -14.08 -8.45 -15.54
C CYS A 75 -14.63 -8.68 -16.95
N CYS A 76 -15.94 -8.96 -17.08
CA CYS A 76 -16.55 -9.40 -18.34
C CYS A 76 -17.09 -8.24 -19.21
N LYS A 77 -17.04 -6.99 -18.74
CA LYS A 77 -17.51 -5.81 -19.49
C LYS A 77 -16.36 -4.87 -19.84
N MET A 78 -15.30 -5.39 -20.46
CA MET A 78 -14.15 -4.60 -20.90
C MET A 78 -14.47 -3.80 -22.17
N SER A 79 -15.02 -2.60 -22.01
CA SER A 79 -14.95 -1.56 -23.04
C SER A 79 -13.69 -0.71 -22.84
N ALA A 80 -13.22 -0.04 -23.90
CA ALA A 80 -12.08 0.88 -23.83
C ALA A 80 -12.30 1.99 -22.77
N GLU A 81 -13.54 2.44 -22.59
CA GLU A 81 -13.92 3.44 -21.60
C GLU A 81 -13.72 2.92 -20.16
N TYR A 82 -14.09 1.68 -19.87
CA TYR A 82 -13.92 1.07 -18.55
C TYR A 82 -12.45 0.90 -18.16
N ILE A 83 -11.60 0.54 -19.12
CA ILE A 83 -10.15 0.41 -18.93
C ILE A 83 -9.55 1.78 -18.62
N CYS A 84 -9.85 2.79 -19.43
CA CYS A 84 -9.35 4.16 -19.25
C CYS A 84 -9.73 4.77 -17.88
N ASP A 85 -10.89 4.42 -17.34
CA ASP A 85 -11.28 4.86 -16.00
C ASP A 85 -10.56 4.10 -14.88
N SER A 86 -10.26 2.82 -15.09
CA SER A 86 -9.58 2.00 -14.08
C SER A 86 -8.13 2.46 -13.86
N PHE A 87 -7.54 3.12 -14.86
CA PHE A 87 -6.23 3.78 -14.74
C PHE A 87 -6.25 5.05 -13.89
N VAL A 88 -7.40 5.71 -13.68
CA VAL A 88 -7.44 7.01 -12.97
C VAL A 88 -6.83 6.91 -11.57
N PRO A 89 -7.20 5.92 -10.73
CA PRO A 89 -6.62 5.82 -9.39
C PRO A 89 -5.15 5.36 -9.41
N SER A 90 -4.73 4.57 -10.39
CA SER A 90 -3.31 4.20 -10.59
C SER A 90 -2.44 5.38 -10.98
N ILE A 91 -2.94 6.26 -11.86
CA ILE A 91 -2.23 7.48 -12.21
C ILE A 91 -2.22 8.44 -11.02
N THR A 92 -3.32 8.51 -10.27
CA THR A 92 -3.39 9.30 -9.03
C THR A 92 -2.35 8.83 -8.01
N TRP A 93 -2.18 7.52 -7.84
CA TRP A 93 -1.10 6.97 -7.02
C TRP A 93 0.28 7.45 -7.49
N LEU A 94 0.57 7.34 -8.80
CA LEU A 94 1.84 7.81 -9.34
C LEU A 94 2.05 9.31 -9.06
N ILE A 95 1.02 10.14 -9.26
CA ILE A 95 1.07 11.59 -8.95
C ILE A 95 1.45 11.80 -7.48
N ILE A 96 0.77 11.12 -6.55
CA ILE A 96 1.04 11.28 -5.11
C ILE A 96 2.48 10.88 -4.77
N VAL A 97 2.96 9.76 -5.30
CA VAL A 97 4.34 9.28 -5.05
C VAL A 97 5.40 10.21 -5.66
N PHE A 98 5.14 10.77 -6.85
CA PHE A 98 6.03 11.76 -7.46
C PHE A 98 6.00 13.11 -6.74
N LEU A 99 4.87 13.51 -6.14
CA LEU A 99 4.75 14.70 -5.30
C LEU A 99 5.63 14.60 -4.05
N ASP A 100 5.64 13.44 -3.40
CA ASP A 100 6.50 13.19 -2.24
C ASP A 100 7.99 13.17 -2.64
N GLY A 101 8.31 12.49 -3.75
CA GLY A 101 9.64 12.51 -4.35
C GLY A 101 10.71 11.67 -3.65
N ARG A 102 10.47 11.15 -2.43
CA ARG A 102 11.46 10.32 -1.71
C ARG A 102 11.79 9.03 -2.46
N TYR A 103 10.77 8.41 -3.03
CA TYR A 103 10.91 7.21 -3.85
C TYR A 103 11.72 7.50 -5.12
N TYR A 104 11.49 8.66 -5.74
CA TYR A 104 12.24 9.09 -6.92
C TYR A 104 13.71 9.35 -6.60
N VAL A 105 13.99 10.06 -5.49
CA VAL A 105 15.35 10.28 -5.00
C VAL A 105 16.06 8.96 -4.72
N CYS A 106 15.38 8.02 -4.05
CA CYS A 106 15.93 6.68 -3.84
C CYS A 106 16.24 6.00 -5.18
N ALA A 107 15.32 6.04 -6.15
CA ALA A 107 15.53 5.42 -7.47
C ALA A 107 16.74 5.99 -8.22
N ARG A 108 17.00 7.29 -8.09
CA ARG A 108 18.12 7.99 -8.75
C ARG A 108 19.45 7.87 -7.98
N THR A 109 19.40 7.55 -6.70
CA THR A 109 20.60 7.39 -5.86
C THR A 109 21.44 6.23 -6.36
N ASN A 110 22.61 6.53 -6.92
CA ASN A 110 23.54 5.55 -7.47
C ASN A 110 24.78 5.30 -6.60
N TRP A 111 24.80 5.81 -5.37
CA TRP A 111 25.88 5.58 -4.41
C TRP A 111 25.43 4.69 -3.25
N SER A 112 26.41 4.12 -2.57
CA SER A 112 26.18 3.40 -1.32
C SER A 112 26.35 4.33 -0.13
N GLY A 113 25.54 4.13 0.91
CA GLY A 113 25.44 5.12 1.98
C GLY A 113 24.83 4.59 3.26
N ARG A 114 24.61 5.52 4.19
CA ARG A 114 23.82 5.30 5.40
C ARG A 114 22.57 6.17 5.31
N TYR A 115 21.43 5.56 5.58
CA TYR A 115 20.16 6.28 5.66
C TYR A 115 20.19 7.28 6.82
N LYS A 116 19.89 8.56 6.56
CA LYS A 116 19.81 9.64 7.54
C LYS A 116 18.64 10.58 7.25
N ILE A 117 18.12 11.20 8.30
CA ILE A 117 17.19 12.34 8.23
C ILE A 117 18.03 13.63 8.26
N ILE A 118 17.65 14.60 7.44
CA ILE A 118 18.21 15.95 7.50
C ILE A 118 17.54 16.70 8.64
N GLU A 119 18.31 17.12 9.65
CA GLU A 119 17.84 17.98 10.73
C GLU A 119 17.84 19.45 10.24
N GLY A 120 16.75 20.20 10.48
CA GLY A 120 16.67 21.64 10.16
C GLY A 120 15.85 22.04 8.92
N ALA A 121 15.26 21.08 8.20
CA ALA A 121 14.23 21.31 7.16
C ALA A 121 13.04 20.36 7.39
N GLU A 122 11.98 20.42 6.57
CA GLU A 122 10.97 19.34 6.55
C GLU A 122 11.68 17.98 6.50
N PRO A 123 11.26 16.97 7.29
CA PRO A 123 12.05 15.76 7.55
C PRO A 123 12.27 14.94 6.27
N GLN A 124 13.31 15.28 5.53
CA GLN A 124 13.74 14.63 4.30
C GLN A 124 14.70 13.50 4.65
N ARG A 125 14.38 12.30 4.17
CA ARG A 125 15.20 11.11 4.35
C ARG A 125 16.08 10.93 3.11
N TRP A 126 17.36 10.62 3.29
CA TRP A 126 18.29 10.41 2.18
C TRP A 126 19.42 9.45 2.53
N CYS A 127 20.09 8.96 1.50
CA CYS A 127 21.25 8.09 1.64
C CYS A 127 22.53 8.94 1.73
N LYS A 128 23.05 9.16 2.93
CA LYS A 128 24.31 9.86 3.12
C LYS A 128 25.49 8.97 2.67
N PRO A 129 26.30 9.38 1.68
CA PRO A 129 27.48 8.62 1.27
C PRO A 129 28.51 8.50 2.40
N HIS A 130 29.40 7.51 2.30
CA HIS A 130 30.43 7.28 3.32
C HIS A 130 31.51 8.36 3.32
N ASN A 131 31.86 8.88 2.14
CA ASN A 131 32.73 10.03 1.98
C ASN A 131 31.86 11.28 1.92
N MET A 132 32.07 12.22 2.85
CA MET A 132 31.26 13.43 2.94
C MET A 132 31.49 14.32 1.72
N SER A 133 30.43 14.63 0.99
CA SER A 133 30.37 15.90 0.26
C SER A 133 28.95 16.47 0.32
N GLU A 134 28.89 17.77 0.57
CA GLU A 134 27.68 18.60 0.50
C GLU A 134 27.05 18.52 -0.90
N GLU A 135 27.87 18.28 -1.93
CA GLU A 135 27.46 18.03 -3.32
C GLU A 135 26.38 16.93 -3.47
N TYR A 136 26.49 15.81 -2.75
CA TYR A 136 25.45 14.75 -2.83
C TYR A 136 24.14 15.16 -2.16
N ALA A 137 24.18 16.06 -1.17
CA ALA A 137 22.99 16.59 -0.55
C ALA A 137 22.26 17.53 -1.53
N ASP A 138 23.00 18.43 -2.19
CA ASP A 138 22.47 19.32 -3.22
C ASP A 138 21.89 18.53 -4.40
N LEU A 139 22.57 17.47 -4.84
CA LEU A 139 22.07 16.58 -5.90
C LEU A 139 20.77 15.89 -5.49
N SER A 140 20.67 15.42 -4.24
CA SER A 140 19.45 14.80 -3.72
C SER A 140 18.28 15.80 -3.68
N GLN A 141 18.53 17.04 -3.27
CA GLN A 141 17.56 18.13 -3.32
C GLN A 141 17.14 18.46 -4.77
N GLY A 142 18.09 18.48 -5.70
CA GLY A 142 17.82 18.65 -7.13
C GLY A 142 16.87 17.58 -7.67
N TRP A 143 17.01 16.34 -7.24
CA TRP A 143 16.08 15.26 -7.62
C TRP A 143 14.70 15.36 -6.96
N TYR A 144 14.60 15.87 -5.73
CA TYR A 144 13.29 16.21 -5.14
C TYR A 144 12.57 17.25 -6.01
N ALA A 145 13.26 18.33 -6.37
CA ALA A 145 12.70 19.36 -7.26
C ALA A 145 12.35 18.80 -8.64
N GLU A 146 13.21 17.95 -9.23
CA GLU A 146 12.94 17.29 -10.51
C GLU A 146 11.68 16.41 -10.43
N SER A 147 11.49 15.67 -9.34
CA SER A 147 10.29 14.85 -9.10
C SER A 147 9.03 15.71 -9.08
N GLN A 148 9.06 16.84 -8.38
CA GLN A 148 7.93 17.76 -8.27
C GLN A 148 7.61 18.44 -9.61
N VAL A 149 8.63 18.83 -10.39
CA VAL A 149 8.43 19.41 -11.73
C VAL A 149 7.84 18.39 -12.71
N ARG A 150 8.37 17.16 -12.71
CA ARG A 150 7.81 16.05 -13.51
C ARG A 150 6.37 15.74 -13.09
N ASN A 151 6.08 15.82 -11.80
CA ASN A 151 4.72 15.68 -11.31
C ASN A 151 3.79 16.78 -11.84
N ASN A 152 4.21 18.04 -11.83
CA ASN A 152 3.38 19.13 -12.34
C ASN A 152 2.98 18.91 -13.80
N LEU A 153 3.88 18.39 -14.63
CA LEU A 153 3.57 17.98 -16.01
C LEU A 153 2.55 16.84 -16.06
N MET A 154 2.73 15.81 -15.22
CA MET A 154 1.84 14.65 -15.17
C MET A 154 0.44 15.03 -14.65
N PHE A 155 0.37 15.91 -13.66
CA PHE A 155 -0.87 16.47 -13.12
C PHE A 155 -1.61 17.26 -14.20
N LEU A 156 -0.92 18.11 -14.96
CA LEU A 156 -1.51 18.83 -16.09
C LEU A 156 -2.11 17.88 -17.14
N ILE A 157 -1.39 16.81 -17.49
CA ILE A 157 -1.90 15.78 -18.42
C ILE A 157 -3.16 15.11 -17.85
N THR A 158 -3.18 14.74 -16.57
CA THR A 158 -4.38 14.14 -15.97
C THR A 158 -5.56 15.09 -15.86
N GLN A 159 -5.33 16.37 -15.53
CA GLN A 159 -6.39 17.38 -15.51
C GLN A 159 -6.97 17.59 -16.90
N ILE A 160 -6.14 17.58 -17.95
CA ILE A 160 -6.60 17.63 -19.34
C ILE A 160 -7.46 16.40 -19.67
N ILE A 161 -7.04 15.19 -19.30
CA ILE A 161 -7.81 13.96 -19.52
C ILE A 161 -9.15 13.99 -18.76
N ASP A 162 -9.15 14.47 -17.51
CA ASP A 162 -10.36 14.56 -16.70
C ASP A 162 -11.32 15.63 -17.20
N VAL A 163 -10.82 16.77 -17.67
CA VAL A 163 -11.61 17.82 -18.32
C VAL A 163 -12.20 17.33 -19.65
N VAL A 164 -11.42 16.62 -20.47
CA VAL A 164 -11.91 15.99 -21.72
C VAL A 164 -12.94 14.90 -21.42
N LYS A 165 -12.77 14.11 -20.36
CA LYS A 165 -13.78 13.14 -19.90
C LYS A 165 -14.99 13.80 -19.23
N MET A 166 -14.90 15.03 -18.75
CA MET A 166 -16.04 15.77 -18.20
C MET A 166 -16.89 16.40 -19.32
N THR A 167 -16.30 16.72 -20.47
CA THR A 167 -17.03 17.23 -21.64
C THR A 167 -17.72 16.12 -22.46
N MET A 168 -17.34 14.85 -22.29
CA MET A 168 -18.03 13.70 -22.89
C MET A 168 -19.09 13.12 -21.92
N LYS A 169 -20.35 13.12 -22.35
CA LYS A 169 -21.59 12.84 -21.57
C LYS A 169 -21.58 11.51 -20.79
N GLY A 170 -22.08 11.55 -19.54
CA GLY A 170 -22.73 10.41 -18.87
C GLY A 170 -22.09 9.87 -17.58
N LYS A 171 -21.84 10.72 -16.56
CA LYS A 171 -21.04 10.34 -15.37
C LYS A 171 -21.79 10.13 -14.04
N ASP A 172 -23.02 10.60 -13.90
CA ASP A 172 -23.76 10.52 -12.62
C ASP A 172 -24.11 9.09 -12.20
N LYS A 173 -24.23 8.17 -13.18
CA LYS A 173 -24.49 6.74 -12.92
C LYS A 173 -23.27 6.03 -12.32
N TRP A 174 -22.05 6.46 -12.67
CA TRP A 174 -20.81 5.80 -12.23
C TRP A 174 -20.48 6.06 -10.76
N THR A 175 -20.50 7.32 -10.32
CA THR A 175 -20.21 7.69 -8.93
C THR A 175 -21.21 7.08 -7.96
N ALA A 176 -22.49 7.04 -8.35
CA ALA A 176 -23.54 6.37 -7.60
C ALA A 176 -23.28 4.86 -7.49
N THR A 177 -22.94 4.18 -8.59
CA THR A 177 -22.65 2.74 -8.61
C THR A 177 -21.43 2.38 -7.77
N VAL A 178 -20.35 3.17 -7.83
CA VAL A 178 -19.15 2.93 -7.02
C VAL A 178 -19.47 3.16 -5.54
N LYS A 179 -20.15 4.25 -5.18
CA LYS A 179 -20.52 4.55 -3.80
C LYS A 179 -21.43 3.48 -3.19
N GLU A 180 -22.39 2.99 -3.97
CA GLU A 180 -23.30 1.91 -3.56
C GLU A 180 -22.56 0.58 -3.39
N LYS A 181 -21.77 0.16 -4.39
CA LYS A 181 -20.97 -1.05 -4.31
C LYS A 181 -19.96 -0.99 -3.17
N PHE A 182 -19.34 0.17 -2.91
CA PHE A 182 -18.39 0.32 -1.81
C PHE A 182 -19.12 0.20 -0.46
N LYS A 183 -20.23 0.92 -0.27
CA LYS A 183 -20.99 0.90 0.99
C LYS A 183 -21.53 -0.50 1.34
N ASN A 184 -21.91 -1.28 0.33
CA ASN A 184 -22.51 -2.61 0.51
C ASN A 184 -21.50 -3.76 0.35
N SER A 185 -20.24 -3.49 0.02
CA SER A 185 -19.24 -4.52 -0.23
C SER A 185 -18.54 -4.96 1.07
N PRO A 186 -18.25 -6.27 1.23
CA PRO A 186 -17.35 -6.77 2.27
C PRO A 186 -15.96 -6.12 2.23
N PHE A 187 -15.60 -5.47 1.12
CA PHE A 187 -14.38 -4.66 0.98
C PHE A 187 -14.29 -3.53 2.01
N THR A 188 -15.38 -2.80 2.30
CA THR A 188 -15.34 -1.68 3.26
C THR A 188 -15.07 -2.16 4.68
N ALA A 189 -15.72 -3.25 5.09
CA ALA A 189 -15.47 -3.84 6.40
C ALA A 189 -14.01 -4.32 6.50
N ASN A 190 -13.52 -5.05 5.49
CA ASN A 190 -12.14 -5.54 5.46
C ASN A 190 -11.10 -4.39 5.43
N PHE A 191 -11.39 -3.28 4.73
CA PHE A 191 -10.55 -2.09 4.72
C PHE A 191 -10.46 -1.45 6.12
N CYS A 192 -11.59 -1.28 6.81
CA CYS A 192 -11.61 -0.79 8.19
C CYS A 192 -10.83 -1.73 9.13
N PHE A 193 -10.99 -3.06 8.98
CA PHE A 193 -10.19 -4.03 9.73
C PHE A 193 -8.70 -3.90 9.44
N GLY A 194 -8.30 -3.65 8.19
CA GLY A 194 -6.91 -3.40 7.82
C GLY A 194 -6.32 -2.19 8.54
N ILE A 195 -7.06 -1.08 8.62
CA ILE A 195 -6.64 0.11 9.38
C ILE A 195 -6.49 -0.22 10.87
N ILE A 196 -7.44 -0.96 11.45
CA ILE A 196 -7.38 -1.36 12.86
C ILE A 196 -6.14 -2.22 13.12
N LEU A 197 -5.85 -3.20 12.24
CA LEU A 197 -4.66 -4.04 12.36
C LEU A 197 -3.37 -3.25 12.22
N TYR A 198 -3.32 -2.26 11.32
CA TYR A 198 -2.19 -1.35 11.20
C TYR A 198 -1.98 -0.54 12.47
N CYS A 199 -3.03 0.06 13.03
CA CYS A 199 -2.95 0.78 14.31
C CYS A 199 -2.48 -0.15 15.44
N PHE A 200 -2.97 -1.38 15.47
CA PHE A 200 -2.54 -2.37 16.45
C PHE A 200 -1.06 -2.75 16.28
N GLU A 201 -0.59 -2.93 15.05
CA GLU A 201 0.83 -3.15 14.77
C GLU A 201 1.70 -2.00 15.29
N LYS A 202 1.28 -0.74 15.14
CA LYS A 202 2.01 0.41 15.70
C LYS A 202 2.10 0.38 17.23
N ILE A 203 1.07 -0.12 17.90
CA ILE A 203 1.10 -0.30 19.36
C ILE A 203 2.08 -1.40 19.71
N VAL A 204 2.01 -2.56 19.05
CA VAL A 204 2.94 -3.68 19.26
C VAL A 204 4.39 -3.25 19.00
N LYS A 205 4.61 -2.43 17.98
CA LYS A 205 5.92 -1.87 17.61
C LYS A 205 6.55 -1.02 18.71
N ILE A 206 5.76 -0.32 19.53
CA ILE A 206 6.27 0.49 20.65
C ILE A 206 6.90 -0.44 21.70
N GLU A 207 6.23 -1.55 22.00
CA GLU A 207 6.66 -2.55 22.99
C GLU A 207 7.71 -3.52 22.46
N PHE A 208 7.81 -3.67 21.14
CA PHE A 208 8.75 -4.60 20.54
C PHE A 208 10.20 -4.15 20.74
N ALA A 209 10.95 -4.98 21.47
CA ALA A 209 12.40 -4.88 21.62
C ALA A 209 13.08 -6.18 21.18
N CYS A 210 13.97 -6.10 20.19
CA CYS A 210 14.77 -7.25 19.81
C CYS A 210 15.78 -7.55 20.93
N PRO A 211 15.88 -8.80 21.42
CA PRO A 211 16.77 -9.11 22.55
C PRO A 211 18.26 -8.99 22.17
N CYS A 212 18.60 -8.98 20.89
CA CYS A 212 19.96 -8.92 20.37
C CYS A 212 20.87 -9.98 21.01
N ALA A 213 20.36 -11.22 21.07
CA ALA A 213 21.06 -12.39 21.57
C ALA A 213 20.92 -13.51 20.54
N ASP A 214 22.04 -14.13 20.17
CA ASP A 214 22.05 -15.18 19.16
C ASP A 214 21.13 -16.36 19.57
N GLY A 215 20.37 -16.88 18.61
CA GLY A 215 19.34 -17.90 18.83
C GLY A 215 18.01 -17.42 19.44
N TRP A 216 17.99 -16.35 20.24
CA TRP A 216 16.74 -15.80 20.81
C TRP A 216 16.01 -14.85 19.87
N ASN A 217 16.74 -14.13 19.03
CA ASN A 217 16.15 -13.15 18.11
C ASN A 217 15.09 -13.77 17.20
N LEU A 218 15.40 -14.93 16.58
CA LEU A 218 14.46 -15.67 15.72
C LEU A 218 13.19 -16.09 16.47
N ARG A 219 13.35 -16.64 17.68
CA ARG A 219 12.22 -17.17 18.46
C ARG A 219 11.27 -16.06 18.89
N ILE A 220 11.80 -14.98 19.45
CA ILE A 220 10.98 -13.84 19.90
C ILE A 220 10.32 -13.17 18.69
N ALA A 221 11.08 -12.89 17.63
CA ALA A 221 10.51 -12.30 16.41
C ALA A 221 9.40 -13.17 15.81
N ALA A 222 9.57 -14.49 15.75
CA ALA A 222 8.56 -15.41 15.23
C ALA A 222 7.26 -15.39 16.04
N VAL A 223 7.32 -15.22 17.38
CA VAL A 223 6.12 -15.09 18.21
C VAL A 223 5.32 -13.85 17.85
N PHE A 224 5.96 -12.68 17.75
CA PHE A 224 5.29 -11.43 17.35
C PHE A 224 4.81 -11.46 15.89
N PHE A 225 5.49 -12.23 15.03
CA PHE A 225 5.11 -12.40 13.63
C PHE A 225 3.87 -13.28 13.47
N VAL A 226 3.83 -14.44 14.15
CA VAL A 226 2.82 -15.50 13.92
C VAL A 226 1.65 -15.42 14.90
N ALA A 227 1.88 -15.13 16.18
CA ALA A 227 0.83 -15.24 17.19
C ALA A 227 -0.34 -14.27 16.96
N PRO A 228 -0.13 -12.98 16.63
CA PRO A 228 -1.25 -12.08 16.35
C PRO A 228 -2.02 -12.49 15.10
N ALA A 229 -1.34 -13.02 14.07
CA ALA A 229 -2.02 -13.56 12.88
C ALA A 229 -2.97 -14.70 13.25
N LEU A 230 -2.53 -15.64 14.08
CA LEU A 230 -3.34 -16.76 14.56
C LEU A 230 -4.50 -16.28 15.45
N ILE A 231 -4.26 -15.33 16.35
CA ILE A 231 -5.30 -14.80 17.24
C ILE A 231 -6.41 -14.13 16.42
N VAL A 232 -6.05 -13.25 15.49
CA VAL A 232 -7.04 -12.54 14.65
C VAL A 232 -7.77 -13.53 13.73
N PHE A 233 -7.06 -14.51 13.17
CA PHE A 233 -7.69 -15.61 12.42
C PHE A 233 -8.75 -16.33 13.25
N MET A 234 -8.40 -16.75 14.48
CA MET A 234 -9.31 -17.49 15.35
C MET A 234 -10.52 -16.65 15.78
N ILE A 235 -10.32 -15.38 16.12
CA ILE A 235 -11.41 -14.45 16.45
C ILE A 235 -12.38 -14.34 15.27
N MET A 236 -11.88 -14.12 14.06
CA MET A 236 -12.71 -14.00 12.86
C MET A 236 -13.40 -15.31 12.50
N PHE A 237 -12.72 -16.44 12.67
CA PHE A 237 -13.28 -17.76 12.45
C PHE A 237 -14.44 -18.07 13.40
N VAL A 238 -14.26 -17.78 14.70
CA VAL A 238 -15.30 -17.96 15.73
C VAL A 238 -16.48 -17.03 15.50
N MET A 239 -16.24 -15.73 15.24
CA MET A 239 -17.31 -14.74 15.03
C MET A 239 -18.19 -15.08 13.82
N ARG A 240 -17.61 -15.62 12.75
CA ARG A 240 -18.38 -15.99 11.55
C ARG A 240 -19.17 -17.28 11.72
N GLY A 241 -18.74 -18.18 12.61
CA GLY A 241 -19.35 -19.48 12.87
C GLY A 241 -19.25 -20.43 11.66
N CYS A 242 -18.85 -21.68 11.89
CA CYS A 242 -19.12 -22.75 10.92
C CYS A 242 -20.36 -23.52 11.37
N ARG A 243 -21.50 -23.27 10.70
CA ARG A 243 -22.58 -24.27 10.67
C ARG A 243 -22.20 -25.31 9.62
N CYS A 244 -22.27 -26.60 9.96
CA CYS A 244 -21.85 -27.71 9.10
C CYS A 244 -22.54 -27.62 7.72
N GLY A 245 -21.74 -27.41 6.65
CA GLY A 245 -22.20 -27.30 5.27
C GLY A 245 -21.18 -26.61 4.35
N VAL A 246 -21.48 -26.53 3.05
CA VAL A 246 -20.65 -25.92 1.97
C VAL A 246 -20.18 -24.49 2.29
N SER A 247 -20.87 -23.81 3.21
CA SER A 247 -20.52 -22.49 3.76
C SER A 247 -19.19 -22.44 4.54
N CYS A 248 -18.64 -23.57 5.05
CA CYS A 248 -17.48 -23.51 5.95
C CYS A 248 -16.17 -23.17 5.22
N CYS A 249 -15.97 -23.64 3.97
CA CYS A 249 -14.79 -23.28 3.17
C CYS A 249 -14.75 -21.79 2.82
N SER A 250 -15.89 -21.19 2.48
CA SER A 250 -16.01 -19.75 2.24
C SER A 250 -15.72 -18.94 3.51
N ASN A 251 -16.25 -19.39 4.66
CA ASN A 251 -16.01 -18.73 5.95
C ASN A 251 -14.55 -18.82 6.38
N PHE A 252 -13.87 -19.94 6.14
CA PHE A 252 -12.45 -20.11 6.40
C PHE A 252 -11.59 -19.15 5.57
N ASN A 253 -11.81 -19.10 4.24
CA ASN A 253 -11.07 -18.20 3.34
C ASN A 253 -11.25 -16.73 3.71
N ASN A 254 -12.47 -16.32 4.05
CA ASN A 254 -12.71 -14.95 4.49
C ASN A 254 -12.03 -14.64 5.82
N SER A 255 -11.88 -15.62 6.71
CA SER A 255 -11.26 -15.45 8.03
C SER A 255 -9.74 -15.45 7.96
N LEU A 256 -9.15 -15.97 6.89
CA LEU A 256 -7.72 -15.80 6.57
C LEU A 256 -7.35 -14.37 6.21
N VAL A 257 -8.27 -13.57 5.67
CA VAL A 257 -7.97 -12.21 5.17
C VAL A 257 -7.27 -11.35 6.24
N PRO A 258 -7.80 -11.22 7.47
CA PRO A 258 -7.14 -10.39 8.50
C PRO A 258 -5.77 -10.94 8.94
N ALA A 259 -5.59 -12.26 8.96
CA ALA A 259 -4.30 -12.87 9.29
C ALA A 259 -3.26 -12.63 8.20
N LEU A 260 -3.63 -12.76 6.93
CA LEU A 260 -2.76 -12.43 5.80
C LEU A 260 -2.43 -10.93 5.79
N THR A 261 -3.41 -10.07 6.06
CA THR A 261 -3.19 -8.62 6.22
C THR A 261 -2.18 -8.32 7.30
N TRP A 262 -2.28 -8.97 8.48
CA TRP A 262 -1.27 -8.83 9.54
C TRP A 262 0.13 -9.20 9.07
N LEU A 263 0.29 -10.37 8.43
CA LEU A 263 1.60 -10.83 7.93
C LEU A 263 2.20 -9.85 6.92
N ILE A 264 1.37 -9.29 6.03
CA ILE A 264 1.81 -8.27 5.06
C ILE A 264 2.25 -7.00 5.79
N ILE A 265 1.48 -6.49 6.76
CA ILE A 265 1.83 -5.28 7.52
C ILE A 265 3.17 -5.48 8.24
N VAL A 266 3.36 -6.61 8.92
CA VAL A 266 4.59 -6.93 9.65
C VAL A 266 5.80 -7.10 8.71
N LEU A 267 5.60 -7.70 7.53
CA LEU A 267 6.64 -7.78 6.49
C LEU A 267 7.02 -6.39 5.95
N LEU A 268 6.03 -5.51 5.77
CA LEU A 268 6.24 -4.14 5.31
C LEU A 268 6.89 -3.25 6.38
N ASP A 269 6.67 -3.48 7.68
CA ASP A 269 7.45 -2.82 8.74
C ASP A 269 8.90 -3.34 8.77
N GLY A 270 9.12 -4.64 8.55
CA GLY A 270 10.44 -5.22 8.35
C GLY A 270 11.30 -5.43 9.60
N ARG A 271 10.98 -4.85 10.77
CA ARG A 271 11.81 -5.00 12.00
C ARG A 271 11.81 -6.40 12.56
N TYR A 272 10.66 -7.05 12.48
CA TYR A 272 10.50 -8.42 12.96
C TYR A 272 11.35 -9.37 12.12
N TYR A 273 11.37 -9.16 10.80
CA TYR A 273 12.21 -9.91 9.88
C TYR A 273 13.71 -9.62 10.09
N THR A 274 14.11 -8.36 10.25
CA THR A 274 15.52 -8.03 10.53
C THR A 274 15.99 -8.64 11.83
N CYS A 275 15.21 -8.50 12.92
CA CYS A 275 15.51 -9.14 14.19
C CYS A 275 15.62 -10.66 14.02
N ALA A 276 14.68 -11.31 13.34
CA ALA A 276 14.72 -12.76 13.12
C ALA A 276 15.99 -13.24 12.39
N ARG A 277 16.55 -12.40 11.52
CA ARG A 277 17.78 -12.69 10.75
C ARG A 277 19.06 -12.30 11.47
N THR A 278 18.98 -11.41 12.46
CA THR A 278 20.12 -11.00 13.28
C THR A 278 20.66 -12.18 14.07
N ASN A 279 21.93 -12.52 13.83
CA ASN A 279 22.66 -13.61 14.46
C ASN A 279 23.84 -13.13 15.33
N TRP A 280 23.89 -11.84 15.65
CA TRP A 280 24.92 -11.27 16.52
C TRP A 280 24.32 -10.74 17.81
N SER A 281 25.17 -10.68 18.84
CA SER A 281 24.81 -10.09 20.12
C SER A 281 25.07 -8.58 20.12
N GLY A 282 24.24 -7.81 20.82
CA GLY A 282 24.34 -6.36 20.80
C GLY A 282 23.35 -5.65 21.71
N LYS A 283 23.23 -4.33 21.52
CA LYS A 283 22.22 -3.50 22.18
C LYS A 283 21.18 -3.04 21.16
N TYR A 284 19.90 -3.12 21.55
CA TYR A 284 18.81 -2.64 20.71
C TYR A 284 18.68 -1.13 20.87
N GLU A 285 19.10 -0.38 19.86
CA GLU A 285 19.15 1.08 19.89
C GLU A 285 18.50 1.66 18.63
N ALA A 286 17.94 2.87 18.75
CA ALA A 286 17.51 3.65 17.59
C ALA A 286 18.75 4.17 16.85
N ILE A 287 18.68 4.25 15.52
CA ILE A 287 19.70 4.97 14.75
C ILE A 287 19.55 6.46 15.04
N GLU A 288 20.62 7.09 15.54
CA GLU A 288 20.68 8.54 15.72
C GLU A 288 20.35 9.28 14.41
N GLY A 289 19.34 10.14 14.44
CA GLY A 289 18.90 10.93 13.27
C GLY A 289 18.23 10.09 12.17
N ALA A 290 17.72 8.89 12.46
CA ALA A 290 16.96 8.08 11.51
C ALA A 290 15.74 7.37 12.15
N GLU A 291 15.03 8.06 13.05
CA GLU A 291 13.73 7.57 13.52
C GLU A 291 12.81 7.27 12.32
N PRO A 292 12.26 6.06 12.20
CA PRO A 292 11.96 5.15 13.30
C PRO A 292 12.90 3.93 13.42
N HIS A 293 13.99 3.81 12.67
CA HIS A 293 14.71 2.52 12.52
C HIS A 293 15.50 2.13 13.79
N ARG A 294 15.03 1.09 14.50
CA ARG A 294 15.75 0.45 15.61
C ARG A 294 16.45 -0.81 15.11
N TRP A 295 17.63 -1.10 15.64
CA TRP A 295 18.43 -2.23 15.21
C TRP A 295 19.32 -2.75 16.34
N CYS A 296 19.84 -3.98 16.16
CA CYS A 296 20.80 -4.55 17.07
C CYS A 296 22.21 -4.04 16.78
N LYS A 297 22.66 -3.04 17.53
CA LYS A 297 24.01 -2.51 17.45
C LYS A 297 25.00 -3.50 18.06
N PRO A 298 25.97 -4.02 17.29
CA PRO A 298 26.94 -4.99 17.78
C PRO A 298 27.87 -4.35 18.82
N THR A 299 28.35 -5.16 19.77
CA THR A 299 29.32 -4.71 20.78
C THR A 299 30.69 -4.39 20.16
N ASN A 300 31.03 -5.05 19.04
CA ASN A 300 32.28 -4.82 18.33
C ASN A 300 32.15 -3.69 17.30
N ILE A 301 32.79 -2.55 17.60
CA ILE A 301 32.72 -1.32 16.80
C ILE A 301 33.42 -1.48 15.44
N SER A 302 34.42 -2.36 15.32
CA SER A 302 35.23 -2.52 14.10
C SER A 302 34.41 -2.90 12.86
N GLN A 303 33.25 -3.55 13.06
CA GLN A 303 32.36 -4.03 11.99
C GLN A 303 31.01 -3.31 11.96
N LEU A 304 30.87 -2.19 12.67
CA LEU A 304 29.60 -1.47 12.84
C LEU A 304 28.89 -1.18 11.51
N ASN A 305 29.63 -0.62 10.54
CA ASN A 305 29.07 -0.26 9.22
C ASN A 305 28.63 -1.49 8.42
N GLN A 306 29.31 -2.62 8.58
CA GLN A 306 28.98 -3.87 7.89
C GLN A 306 27.68 -4.48 8.45
N TYR A 307 27.51 -4.50 9.77
CA TYR A 307 26.27 -5.00 10.39
C TYR A 307 25.08 -4.08 10.14
N LEU A 308 25.32 -2.77 10.09
CA LEU A 308 24.29 -1.79 9.77
C LEU A 308 23.78 -1.96 8.34
N SER A 309 24.68 -2.05 7.35
CA SER A 309 24.28 -2.25 5.95
C SER A 309 23.56 -3.59 5.74
N LYS A 310 23.99 -4.64 6.46
CA LYS A 310 23.31 -5.94 6.46
C LYS A 310 21.89 -5.85 7.04
N SER A 311 21.71 -5.10 8.12
CA SER A 311 20.40 -4.87 8.74
C SER A 311 19.47 -4.08 7.81
N GLN A 312 19.98 -3.03 7.16
CA GLN A 312 19.24 -2.25 6.16
C GLN A 312 18.84 -3.09 4.96
N ARG A 313 19.72 -3.97 4.49
CA ARG A 313 19.41 -4.92 3.41
C ARG A 313 18.31 -5.90 3.82
N TRP A 314 18.34 -6.48 5.02
CA TRP A 314 17.28 -7.37 5.46
C TRP A 314 15.94 -6.65 5.66
N TYR A 315 15.99 -5.39 6.05
CA TYR A 315 14.80 -4.55 6.15
C TYR A 315 14.15 -4.38 4.78
N SER A 316 14.94 -3.98 3.77
CA SER A 316 14.43 -3.83 2.40
C SER A 316 14.00 -5.16 1.80
N GLU A 317 14.74 -6.26 2.04
CA GLU A 317 14.32 -7.61 1.63
C GLU A 317 12.95 -7.97 2.20
N SER A 318 12.68 -7.68 3.48
CA SER A 318 11.37 -7.91 4.10
C SER A 318 10.25 -7.15 3.39
N GLN A 319 10.48 -5.87 3.07
CA GLN A 319 9.50 -5.04 2.37
C GLN A 319 9.21 -5.57 0.96
N VAL A 320 10.26 -6.00 0.24
CA VAL A 320 10.11 -6.67 -1.05
C VAL A 320 9.24 -7.92 -0.91
N PHE A 321 9.50 -8.78 0.09
CA PHE A 321 8.65 -9.94 0.35
C PHE A 321 7.21 -9.55 0.67
N GLY A 322 6.99 -8.51 1.47
CA GLY A 322 5.66 -7.98 1.78
C GLY A 322 4.89 -7.57 0.53
N PHE A 323 5.51 -6.79 -0.37
CA PHE A 323 4.89 -6.40 -1.64
C PHE A 323 4.66 -7.59 -2.57
N MET A 324 5.59 -8.53 -2.65
CA MET A 324 5.44 -9.73 -3.48
C MET A 324 4.25 -10.58 -3.01
N VAL A 325 4.12 -10.81 -1.70
CA VAL A 325 2.98 -11.53 -1.13
C VAL A 325 1.67 -10.79 -1.40
N LEU A 326 1.64 -9.48 -1.16
CA LEU A 326 0.46 -8.63 -1.42
C LEU A 326 0.04 -8.68 -2.90
N PHE A 327 1.00 -8.57 -3.82
CA PHE A 327 0.76 -8.63 -5.26
C PHE A 327 0.18 -9.98 -5.68
N VAL A 328 0.82 -11.09 -5.28
CA VAL A 328 0.37 -12.45 -5.60
C VAL A 328 -1.04 -12.69 -5.07
N LEU A 329 -1.32 -12.32 -3.82
CA LEU A 329 -2.66 -12.49 -3.23
C LEU A 329 -3.71 -11.66 -3.97
N THR A 330 -3.37 -10.44 -4.41
CA THR A 330 -4.28 -9.58 -5.19
C THR A 330 -4.59 -10.19 -6.55
N VAL A 331 -3.59 -10.71 -7.25
CA VAL A 331 -3.76 -11.36 -8.56
C VAL A 331 -4.61 -12.62 -8.42
N LEU A 332 -4.30 -13.48 -7.44
CA LEU A 332 -5.08 -14.70 -7.17
C LEU A 332 -6.53 -14.37 -6.83
N TYR A 333 -6.75 -13.35 -6.00
CA TYR A 333 -8.09 -12.87 -5.67
C TYR A 333 -8.83 -12.37 -6.91
N CYS A 334 -8.18 -11.58 -7.77
CA CYS A 334 -8.75 -11.12 -9.03
C CYS A 334 -9.14 -12.27 -9.95
N ILE A 335 -8.26 -13.26 -10.14
CA ILE A 335 -8.54 -14.45 -10.96
C ILE A 335 -9.76 -15.18 -10.40
N SER A 336 -9.76 -15.47 -9.10
CA SER A 336 -10.88 -16.18 -8.46
C SER A 336 -12.20 -15.42 -8.57
N TRP A 337 -12.15 -14.10 -8.51
CA TRP A 337 -13.32 -13.25 -8.61
C TRP A 337 -13.84 -13.19 -10.05
N CYS A 338 -12.98 -13.00 -11.04
CA CYS A 338 -13.37 -13.02 -12.44
C CYS A 338 -14.01 -14.38 -12.81
N CYS A 339 -13.40 -15.50 -12.40
CA CYS A 339 -13.96 -16.84 -12.66
C CYS A 339 -15.35 -17.02 -12.04
N ARG A 340 -15.59 -16.48 -10.85
CA ARG A 340 -16.90 -16.57 -10.18
C ARG A 340 -17.95 -15.69 -10.87
N ASP A 341 -17.57 -14.51 -11.34
CA ASP A 341 -18.48 -13.56 -12.02
C ASP A 341 -18.94 -14.13 -13.38
N THR A 342 -18.06 -14.82 -14.12
CA THR A 342 -18.41 -15.52 -15.37
C THR A 342 -19.48 -16.58 -15.13
N ASN A 343 -19.26 -17.50 -14.19
CA ASN A 343 -20.20 -18.58 -13.91
C ASN A 343 -21.58 -18.07 -13.45
N ALA A 344 -21.59 -16.97 -12.67
CA ALA A 344 -22.84 -16.36 -12.20
C ALA A 344 -23.62 -15.64 -13.31
N THR A 345 -22.95 -15.22 -14.38
CA THR A 345 -23.57 -14.58 -15.55
C THR A 345 -24.19 -15.64 -16.46
N GLU A 346 -23.46 -16.73 -16.71
CA GLU A 346 -23.96 -17.88 -17.50
C GLU A 346 -25.21 -18.52 -16.85
N GLU A 347 -25.23 -18.71 -15.52
CA GLU A 347 -26.41 -19.25 -14.83
C GLU A 347 -27.65 -18.34 -14.91
N LYS A 348 -27.47 -17.01 -15.07
CA LYS A 348 -28.59 -16.07 -15.20
C LYS A 348 -29.16 -16.06 -16.61
N GLU A 349 -28.29 -16.07 -17.63
CA GLU A 349 -28.71 -16.10 -19.02
C GLU A 349 -29.46 -17.40 -19.36
N VAL A 350 -29.01 -18.54 -18.82
CA VAL A 350 -29.73 -19.83 -19.00
C VAL A 350 -31.12 -19.79 -18.35
N LYS A 351 -31.24 -19.25 -17.14
CA LYS A 351 -32.55 -19.15 -16.45
C LYS A 351 -33.51 -18.19 -17.13
N GLU A 352 -33.01 -17.09 -17.69
CA GLU A 352 -33.84 -16.12 -18.41
C GLU A 352 -34.31 -16.68 -19.76
N PHE A 353 -33.48 -17.48 -20.43
CA PHE A 353 -33.85 -18.22 -21.64
C PHE A 353 -34.91 -19.31 -21.39
N ASP A 354 -34.79 -20.06 -20.28
CA ASP A 354 -35.79 -21.07 -19.90
C ASP A 354 -37.16 -20.44 -19.60
N ILE A 355 -37.18 -19.26 -18.97
CA ILE A 355 -38.41 -18.50 -18.65
C ILE A 355 -39.05 -17.92 -19.93
N GLU A 356 -38.25 -17.46 -20.91
CA GLU A 356 -38.78 -17.00 -22.20
C GLU A 356 -39.38 -18.15 -23.02
N MET A 357 -38.82 -19.36 -22.97
CA MET A 357 -39.41 -20.52 -23.68
C MET A 357 -40.71 -21.02 -23.04
N GLU A 358 -40.85 -20.99 -21.70
CA GLU A 358 -42.11 -21.35 -21.03
C GLU A 358 -43.24 -20.33 -21.26
N GLY A 359 -42.91 -19.09 -21.63
CA GLY A 359 -43.88 -18.02 -21.90
C GLY A 359 -44.47 -18.01 -23.31
N VAL A 360 -43.98 -18.85 -24.23
CA VAL A 360 -44.42 -18.89 -25.64
C VAL A 360 -45.46 -20.01 -25.92
N ASP A 361 -45.71 -20.90 -24.96
CA ASP A 361 -46.67 -22.01 -25.05
C ASP A 361 -48.08 -21.68 -24.47
N LEU A 362 -48.44 -20.39 -24.34
CA LEU A 362 -49.78 -19.91 -23.94
C LEU A 362 -50.31 -18.90 -24.96
#